data_AF-A0A821GIS0-F1
#
_entry.id   AF-A0A821GIS0-F1
#
_cell.length_a   1.000
_cell.length_b   1.000
_cell.length_c   1.000
_cell.angle_alpha   90.00
_cell.angle_beta   90.00
_cell.angle_gamma   90.00
#
_symmetry.space_group_name_H-M   'P 1'
#
loop_
_entity.id
_entity.type
_entity.pdbx_description
1 polymer ?
#
loop_
_entity_poly.entity_id
_entity_poly.type
_entity_poly.pdbx_seq_one_letter_code
_entity_poly.pdbx_strand_id
1 'polypeptide(L)'
;MYNLCVDKTKEQVKLSTRFPTITCDAWCDEYQHRSYFCITIHFLDSNLKLHRYSLKTQPFDDAHTGEKIKDLISTVLSGYDINQNDVIIVSDKGSNMRKAGKLLNVVHVFCIAHGIHNLLMKDCFPKMQRVSEILNKVQAIINKLRYRQHELEAEYFKSDEKEFFFGDKAFYYII
;
A
#
# COMPACT_ATOMS: atom_id res chain seq x y z
N MET A 1 -0.38 -21.25 -15.91
CA MET A 1 -1.12 -20.89 -14.68
C MET A 1 -1.39 -19.40 -14.58
N TYR A 2 -0.41 -18.50 -14.73
CA TYR A 2 -0.60 -17.04 -14.65
C TYR A 2 -1.68 -16.50 -15.62
N ASN A 3 -1.57 -16.79 -16.93
CA ASN A 3 -2.55 -16.32 -17.93
C ASN A 3 -3.98 -16.76 -17.59
N LEU A 4 -4.15 -17.99 -17.10
CA LEU A 4 -5.46 -18.47 -16.66
C LEU A 4 -6.04 -17.63 -15.51
N CYS A 5 -5.20 -17.16 -14.58
CA CYS A 5 -5.64 -16.26 -13.51
C CYS A 5 -6.01 -14.87 -14.05
N VAL A 6 -5.25 -14.37 -15.03
CA VAL A 6 -5.56 -13.11 -15.73
C VAL A 6 -6.92 -13.22 -16.41
N ASP A 7 -7.12 -14.25 -17.24
CA ASP A 7 -8.37 -14.48 -17.97
C ASP A 7 -9.56 -14.63 -17.03
N LYS A 8 -9.41 -15.41 -15.96
CA LYS A 8 -10.44 -15.52 -14.91
C LYS A 8 -10.75 -14.16 -14.29
N THR A 9 -9.72 -13.38 -13.97
CA THR A 9 -9.92 -12.05 -13.36
C THR A 9 -10.67 -11.13 -14.32
N LYS A 10 -10.31 -11.13 -15.62
CA LYS A 10 -11.04 -10.38 -16.66
C LYS A 10 -12.53 -10.72 -16.67
N GLU A 11 -12.87 -12.01 -16.66
CA GLU A 11 -14.26 -12.45 -16.61
C GLU A 11 -14.97 -12.03 -15.31
N GLN A 12 -14.27 -12.04 -14.17
CA GLN A 12 -14.85 -11.57 -12.91
C GLN A 12 -15.11 -10.06 -12.92
N VAL A 13 -14.20 -9.25 -13.46
CA VAL A 13 -14.37 -7.79 -13.50
C VAL A 13 -15.60 -7.37 -14.32
N LYS A 14 -15.95 -8.14 -15.36
CA LYS A 14 -17.18 -7.91 -16.15
C LYS A 14 -18.47 -8.02 -15.33
N LEU A 15 -18.44 -8.68 -14.17
CA LEU A 15 -19.59 -8.76 -13.26
C LEU A 15 -19.83 -7.46 -12.48
N SER A 16 -18.92 -6.48 -12.58
CA SER A 16 -19.06 -5.20 -11.90
C SER A 16 -20.33 -4.46 -12.34
N THR A 17 -21.11 -4.01 -11.36
CA THR A 17 -22.37 -3.27 -11.57
C THR A 17 -22.21 -1.76 -11.66
N ARG A 18 -21.07 -1.24 -11.19
CA ARG A 18 -20.73 0.19 -11.12
C ARG A 18 -19.25 0.38 -11.48
N PHE A 19 -18.77 1.62 -11.35
CA PHE A 19 -17.35 1.98 -11.49
C PHE A 19 -16.48 1.12 -10.56
N PRO A 20 -15.65 0.22 -11.09
CA PRO A 20 -14.64 -0.47 -10.30
C PRO A 20 -13.68 0.55 -9.68
N THR A 21 -13.12 0.20 -8.53
CA THR A 21 -12.13 1.05 -7.86
C THR A 21 -10.82 0.30 -7.79
N ILE A 22 -9.72 0.96 -8.12
CA ILE A 22 -8.38 0.43 -7.86
C ILE A 22 -7.77 1.12 -6.66
N THR A 23 -7.12 0.33 -5.82
CA THR A 23 -6.21 0.84 -4.79
C THR A 23 -4.78 0.67 -5.30
N CYS A 24 -4.01 1.75 -5.31
CA CYS A 24 -2.59 1.74 -5.61
C CYS A 24 -1.81 1.98 -4.31
N ASP A 25 -0.88 1.09 -4.04
CA ASP A 25 0.00 1.17 -2.88
C ASP A 25 1.45 1.05 -3.32
N ALA A 26 2.31 1.88 -2.74
CA ALA A 26 3.73 1.93 -3.06
C ALA A 26 4.55 2.01 -1.76
N TRP A 27 5.50 1.10 -1.61
CA TRP A 27 6.35 1.03 -0.43
C TRP A 27 7.80 0.75 -0.80
N CYS A 28 8.71 1.13 0.08
CA CYS A 28 10.12 0.75 0.01
C CYS A 28 10.41 -0.32 1.06
N ASP A 29 11.01 -1.42 0.64
CA ASP A 29 11.75 -2.31 1.53
C ASP A 29 13.09 -1.63 1.86
N GLU A 30 13.19 -1.10 3.09
CA GLU A 30 14.41 -0.43 3.58
C GLU A 30 15.60 -1.38 3.65
N TYR A 31 15.39 -2.67 3.89
CA TYR A 31 16.46 -3.66 4.05
C TYR A 31 17.03 -4.08 2.70
N GLN A 32 16.16 -4.33 1.72
CA GLN A 32 16.58 -4.71 0.36
C GLN A 32 16.86 -3.52 -0.56
N HIS A 33 16.55 -2.30 -0.10
CA HIS A 33 16.60 -1.07 -0.90
C HIS A 33 15.82 -1.18 -2.21
N ARG A 34 14.66 -1.85 -2.15
CA ARG A 34 13.78 -2.08 -3.31
C ARG A 34 12.45 -1.43 -3.09
N SER A 35 11.92 -0.82 -4.13
CA SER A 35 10.58 -0.27 -4.08
C SER A 35 9.61 -1.20 -4.77
N TYR A 36 8.37 -1.21 -4.31
CA TYR A 36 7.31 -2.04 -4.88
C TYR A 36 6.08 -1.19 -5.17
N PHE A 37 5.32 -1.62 -6.15
CA PHE A 37 4.03 -1.03 -6.50
C PHE A 37 2.99 -2.14 -6.64
N CYS A 38 1.84 -1.94 -5.99
CA CYS A 38 0.72 -2.86 -6.02
C CYS A 38 -0.54 -2.17 -6.53
N ILE A 39 -1.27 -2.85 -7.42
CA ILE A 39 -2.58 -2.44 -7.91
C ILE A 39 -3.56 -3.55 -7.60
N THR A 40 -4.60 -3.23 -6.83
CA THR A 40 -5.71 -4.14 -6.52
C THR A 40 -7.00 -3.52 -7.00
N ILE A 41 -7.84 -4.29 -7.70
CA ILE A 41 -9.18 -3.85 -8.09
C ILE A 41 -10.22 -4.34 -7.10
N HIS A 42 -11.24 -3.52 -6.87
CA HIS A 42 -12.38 -3.75 -6.01
C HIS A 42 -13.66 -3.39 -6.77
N PHE A 43 -14.69 -4.23 -6.69
CA PHE A 43 -15.99 -3.96 -7.29
C PHE A 43 -17.12 -4.73 -6.60
N LEU A 44 -18.36 -4.29 -6.84
CA LEU A 44 -19.57 -4.95 -6.38
C LEU A 44 -20.27 -5.65 -7.56
N ASP A 45 -20.67 -6.90 -7.36
CA ASP A 45 -21.52 -7.61 -8.31
C ASP A 45 -23.02 -7.27 -8.16
N SER A 46 -23.87 -7.91 -8.95
CA SER A 46 -25.34 -7.74 -8.93
C SER A 46 -25.99 -8.12 -7.60
N ASN A 47 -25.31 -8.93 -6.78
CA ASN A 47 -25.77 -9.34 -5.46
C ASN A 47 -25.17 -8.46 -4.35
N LEU A 48 -24.56 -7.32 -4.70
CA LEU A 48 -23.85 -6.42 -3.78
C LEU A 48 -22.71 -7.11 -3.01
N LYS A 49 -22.14 -8.17 -3.57
CA LYS A 49 -20.97 -8.83 -3.00
C LYS A 49 -19.70 -8.10 -3.43
N LEU A 50 -18.85 -7.77 -2.47
CA LEU A 50 -17.54 -7.17 -2.71
C LEU A 50 -16.55 -8.23 -3.21
N HIS A 51 -15.96 -7.96 -4.36
CA HIS A 51 -14.87 -8.73 -4.95
C HIS A 51 -13.59 -7.90 -4.94
N ARG A 52 -12.46 -8.58 -4.73
CA ARG A 52 -11.13 -7.97 -4.76
C ARG A 52 -10.12 -8.87 -5.45
N TYR A 53 -9.31 -8.32 -6.34
CA TYR A 53 -8.27 -9.05 -7.06
C TYR A 53 -6.99 -8.21 -7.18
N SER A 54 -5.84 -8.81 -6.87
CA SER A 54 -4.55 -8.19 -7.17
C SER A 54 -4.31 -8.28 -8.68
N LEU A 55 -4.19 -7.13 -9.33
CA LEU A 55 -3.90 -7.03 -10.77
C LEU A 55 -2.40 -7.11 -11.01
N LYS A 56 -1.61 -6.45 -10.16
CA LYS A 56 -0.15 -6.46 -10.29
C LYS A 56 0.49 -6.12 -8.95
N THR A 57 1.55 -6.86 -8.63
CA THR A 57 2.54 -6.45 -7.64
C THR A 57 3.90 -6.64 -8.29
N GLN A 58 4.71 -5.59 -8.34
CA GLN A 58 6.02 -5.65 -8.97
C GLN A 58 7.02 -4.70 -8.34
N PRO A 59 8.33 -4.98 -8.47
CA PRO A 59 9.36 -3.99 -8.20
C PRO A 59 9.14 -2.72 -9.02
N PHE A 60 9.45 -1.59 -8.43
CA PHE A 60 9.29 -0.27 -9.01
C PHE A 60 10.51 0.59 -8.64
N ASP A 61 11.69 0.07 -8.95
CA ASP A 61 13.00 0.64 -8.55
C ASP A 61 13.41 1.89 -9.36
N ASP A 62 12.56 2.31 -10.29
CA ASP A 62 12.75 3.46 -11.14
C ASP A 62 12.47 4.78 -10.40
N ALA A 63 12.86 5.92 -10.98
CA ALA A 63 12.42 7.22 -10.49
C ALA A 63 10.88 7.21 -10.41
N HIS A 64 10.33 7.24 -9.19
CA HIS A 64 8.91 7.13 -8.84
C HIS A 64 8.06 8.31 -9.37
N THR A 65 8.28 8.78 -10.59
CA THR A 65 7.61 9.97 -11.13
C THR A 65 6.14 9.68 -11.40
N GLY A 66 5.33 10.74 -11.35
CA GLY A 66 3.91 10.63 -11.66
C GLY A 66 3.64 10.09 -13.07
N GLU A 67 4.49 10.39 -14.04
CA GLU A 67 4.43 9.86 -15.40
C GLU A 67 4.58 8.34 -15.43
N LYS A 68 5.62 7.79 -14.77
CA LYS A 68 5.84 6.35 -14.75
C LYS A 68 4.73 5.61 -14.02
N ILE A 69 4.22 6.18 -12.92
CA ILE A 69 3.07 5.62 -12.21
C ILE A 69 1.83 5.61 -13.10
N LYS A 70 1.55 6.72 -13.80
CA LYS A 70 0.43 6.82 -14.75
C LYS A 70 0.55 5.77 -15.86
N ASP A 71 1.73 5.61 -16.44
CA ASP A 71 1.96 4.62 -17.50
C ASP A 71 1.79 3.20 -16.98
N LEU A 72 2.34 2.88 -15.80
CA LEU A 72 2.16 1.58 -15.14
C LEU A 72 0.68 1.25 -14.93
N ILE A 73 -0.08 2.17 -14.34
CA ILE A 73 -1.52 1.98 -14.10
C ILE A 73 -2.25 1.73 -15.43
N SER A 74 -1.96 2.54 -16.45
CA SER A 74 -2.58 2.42 -17.78
C SER A 74 -2.28 1.06 -18.42
N THR A 75 -1.01 0.62 -18.38
CA THR A 75 -0.58 -0.67 -18.91
C THR A 75 -1.25 -1.83 -18.18
N VAL A 76 -1.33 -1.78 -16.85
CA VAL A 76 -1.99 -2.84 -16.06
C VAL A 76 -3.48 -2.89 -16.39
N LEU A 77 -4.19 -1.76 -16.37
CA LEU A 77 -5.63 -1.74 -16.70
C LEU A 77 -5.91 -2.25 -18.11
N SER A 78 -5.12 -1.81 -19.10
CA SER A 78 -5.24 -2.30 -20.48
C SER A 78 -4.99 -3.80 -20.58
N GLY A 79 -4.08 -4.37 -19.79
CA GLY A 79 -3.82 -5.81 -19.76
C GLY A 79 -5.00 -6.64 -19.24
N TYR A 80 -5.92 -6.02 -18.50
CA TYR A 80 -7.15 -6.62 -17.99
C TYR A 80 -8.41 -6.22 -18.78
N ASP A 81 -8.26 -5.58 -19.94
CA ASP A 81 -9.36 -5.04 -20.76
C ASP A 81 -10.25 -4.05 -20.00
N ILE A 82 -9.66 -3.31 -19.05
CA ILE A 82 -10.35 -2.30 -18.24
C ILE A 82 -10.06 -0.92 -18.82
N ASN A 83 -11.12 -0.20 -19.15
CA ASN A 83 -11.01 1.20 -19.56
C ASN A 83 -10.72 2.07 -18.33
N GLN A 84 -9.59 2.79 -18.36
CA GLN A 84 -9.16 3.67 -17.27
C GLN A 84 -10.20 4.73 -16.88
N ASN A 85 -11.03 5.18 -17.81
CA ASN A 85 -12.04 6.21 -17.55
C ASN A 85 -13.21 5.70 -16.70
N ASP A 86 -13.36 4.37 -16.59
CA ASP A 86 -14.42 3.74 -15.82
C ASP A 86 -13.97 3.39 -14.39
N VAL A 87 -12.76 3.79 -14.00
CA VAL A 87 -12.14 3.39 -12.74
C VAL A 87 -11.92 4.57 -11.81
N ILE A 88 -12.21 4.38 -10.53
CA ILE A 88 -11.81 5.30 -9.46
C ILE A 88 -10.47 4.84 -8.91
N ILE A 89 -9.54 5.76 -8.70
CA ILE A 89 -8.23 5.46 -8.10
C ILE A 89 -8.24 5.88 -6.64
N VAL A 90 -7.74 5.00 -5.77
CA VAL A 90 -7.45 5.27 -4.37
C VAL A 90 -5.96 5.07 -4.12
N SER A 91 -5.27 6.08 -3.63
CA SER A 91 -3.86 5.94 -3.24
C SER A 91 -3.46 6.92 -2.13
N ASP A 92 -2.23 6.85 -1.64
CA ASP A 92 -1.70 7.81 -0.68
C ASP A 92 -1.63 9.25 -1.26
N LYS A 93 -1.30 10.21 -0.39
CA LYS A 93 -1.20 11.65 -0.73
C LYS A 93 0.18 12.07 -1.27
N GLY A 94 1.04 11.14 -1.63
CA GLY A 94 2.36 11.36 -2.17
C GLY A 94 2.32 12.24 -3.41
N SER A 95 3.32 13.12 -3.57
CA SER A 95 3.39 14.06 -4.70
C SER A 95 3.29 13.36 -6.05
N ASN A 96 3.90 12.19 -6.15
CA ASN A 96 3.97 11.41 -7.38
C ASN A 96 2.63 10.76 -7.70
N MET A 97 1.95 10.19 -6.70
CA MET A 97 0.58 9.69 -6.82
C MET A 97 -0.40 10.79 -7.24
N ARG A 98 -0.31 11.98 -6.63
CA ARG A 98 -1.13 13.15 -7.00
C ARG A 98 -0.89 13.57 -8.45
N LYS A 99 0.36 13.55 -8.90
CA LYS A 99 0.71 13.89 -10.28
C LYS A 99 0.16 12.82 -11.24
N ALA A 100 0.30 11.54 -10.92
CA ALA A 100 -0.21 10.44 -11.71
C ALA A 100 -1.75 10.51 -11.87
N GLY A 101 -2.48 10.72 -10.78
CA GLY A 101 -3.95 10.85 -10.82
C GLY A 101 -4.41 12.01 -11.71
N LYS A 102 -3.72 13.16 -11.66
CA LYS A 102 -3.99 14.29 -12.57
C LYS A 102 -3.70 13.96 -14.04
N LEU A 103 -2.59 13.28 -14.32
CA LEU A 103 -2.20 12.89 -15.68
C LEU A 103 -3.14 11.83 -16.27
N LEU A 104 -3.69 10.93 -15.45
CA LEU A 104 -4.68 9.94 -15.86
C LEU A 104 -6.04 10.57 -16.17
N ASN A 105 -6.33 11.75 -15.62
CA ASN A 105 -7.61 12.44 -15.76
C ASN A 105 -8.81 11.60 -15.31
N VAL A 106 -8.65 10.91 -14.18
CA VAL A 106 -9.67 10.04 -13.55
C VAL A 106 -10.02 10.54 -12.15
N VAL A 107 -11.11 10.03 -11.58
CA VAL A 107 -11.46 10.32 -10.19
C VAL A 107 -10.39 9.71 -9.27
N HIS A 108 -9.67 10.58 -8.56
CA HIS A 108 -8.61 10.19 -7.62
C HIS A 108 -9.00 10.55 -6.19
N VAL A 109 -9.22 9.54 -5.37
CA VAL A 109 -9.52 9.64 -3.94
C VAL A 109 -8.27 9.32 -3.14
N PHE A 110 -8.01 10.10 -2.09
CA PHE A 110 -6.86 9.86 -1.22
C PHE A 110 -7.19 8.88 -0.10
N CYS A 111 -6.23 8.04 0.23
CA CYS A 111 -6.31 7.08 1.32
C CYS A 111 -6.57 7.81 2.66
N ILE A 112 -7.67 7.44 3.30
CA ILE A 112 -8.10 8.02 4.59
C ILE A 112 -7.12 7.64 5.69
N ALA A 113 -6.60 6.40 5.70
CA ALA A 113 -5.62 5.96 6.70
C ALA A 113 -4.37 6.86 6.68
N HIS A 114 -3.82 7.12 5.49
CA HIS A 114 -2.74 8.09 5.30
C HIS A 114 -3.15 9.51 5.70
N GLY A 115 -4.40 9.90 5.44
CA GLY A 115 -4.95 11.18 5.89
C GLY A 115 -4.93 11.33 7.41
N ILE A 116 -5.41 10.33 8.14
CA ILE A 116 -5.43 10.28 9.61
C ILE A 116 -4.00 10.25 10.15
N HIS A 117 -3.12 9.43 9.57
CA HIS A 117 -1.72 9.39 9.96
C HIS A 117 -1.06 10.77 9.85
N ASN A 118 -1.21 11.46 8.71
CA ASN A 118 -0.65 12.79 8.53
C ASN A 118 -1.26 13.80 9.52
N LEU A 119 -2.58 13.75 9.75
CA LEU A 119 -3.25 14.62 10.72
C LEU A 119 -2.66 14.44 12.12
N LEU A 120 -2.51 13.20 12.58
CA LEU A 120 -1.97 12.91 13.91
C LEU A 120 -0.49 13.30 14.01
N MET A 121 0.32 12.83 13.07
CA MET A 121 1.79 12.93 13.16
C MET A 121 2.32 14.31 12.81
N LYS A 122 1.66 15.06 11.93
CA LYS A 122 2.15 16.37 11.46
C LYS A 122 1.39 17.53 12.09
N ASP A 123 0.07 17.42 12.21
CA ASP A 123 -0.76 18.56 12.61
C ASP A 123 -1.14 18.56 14.10
N CYS A 124 -1.17 17.39 14.74
CA CYS A 124 -1.60 17.23 16.14
C CYS A 124 -0.42 17.07 17.11
N PHE A 125 0.33 15.96 17.04
CA PHE A 125 1.35 15.61 18.03
C PHE A 125 2.47 16.66 18.18
N PRO A 126 2.99 17.29 17.10
CA PRO A 126 4.00 18.33 17.23
C PRO A 126 3.54 19.56 18.01
N LYS A 127 2.22 19.82 18.06
CA LYS A 127 1.63 20.92 18.83
C LYS A 127 1.36 20.55 20.29
N MET A 128 1.39 19.25 20.62
CA MET A 128 1.20 18.74 21.97
C MET A 128 2.56 18.49 22.62
N GLN A 129 3.10 19.49 23.34
CA GLN A 129 4.44 19.43 23.92
C GLN A 129 4.73 18.13 24.67
N ARG A 130 3.85 17.72 25.61
CA ARG A 130 4.06 16.52 26.42
C ARG A 130 4.09 15.23 25.59
N VAL A 131 3.28 15.14 24.54
CA VAL A 131 3.26 13.98 23.64
C VAL A 131 4.54 13.94 22.81
N SER A 132 4.95 15.09 22.26
CA SER A 132 6.21 15.23 21.52
C SER A 132 7.42 14.84 22.35
N GLU A 133 7.49 15.25 23.62
CA GLU A 133 8.57 14.87 24.54
C GLU A 133 8.65 13.35 24.76
N ILE A 134 7.50 12.69 24.92
CA ILE A 134 7.43 11.23 25.07
C ILE A 134 7.85 10.53 23.79
N LEU A 135 7.31 10.95 22.63
CA LEU A 135 7.66 10.38 21.32
C LEU A 135 9.15 10.49 21.05
N ASN A 136 9.77 11.63 21.35
CA ASN A 136 11.22 11.82 21.17
C ASN A 136 12.04 10.88 22.07
N LYS A 137 11.64 10.69 23.32
CA LYS A 137 12.30 9.74 24.23
C LYS A 137 12.19 8.30 23.73
N VAL A 138 10.99 7.89 23.29
CA VAL A 138 10.75 6.55 22.73
C VAL A 138 11.56 6.35 21.45
N GLN A 139 11.59 7.34 20.56
CA GLN A 139 12.38 7.29 19.33
C GLN A 139 13.88 7.16 19.62
N ALA A 140 14.38 7.86 20.64
CA ALA A 140 15.78 7.74 21.06
C ALA A 140 16.11 6.33 21.58
N ILE A 141 15.19 5.69 22.29
CA ILE A 141 15.34 4.29 22.73
C ILE A 141 15.33 3.36 21.51
N ILE A 142 14.32 3.47 20.65
CA ILE A 142 14.19 2.65 19.43
C ILE A 142 15.44 2.76 18.55
N ASN A 143 15.97 3.98 18.35
CA ASN A 143 17.18 4.18 17.55
C ASN A 143 18.41 3.49 18.16
N LYS A 144 18.54 3.49 19.50
CA LYS A 144 19.60 2.73 20.18
C LYS A 144 19.40 1.22 20.04
N LEU A 145 18.17 0.74 20.11
CA LEU A 145 17.84 -0.69 19.95
C LEU A 145 18.05 -1.17 18.52
N ARG A 146 17.70 -0.37 17.49
CA ARG A 146 17.97 -0.69 16.08
C ARG A 146 19.46 -0.97 15.83
N TYR A 147 20.36 -0.23 16.46
CA TYR A 147 21.81 -0.48 16.33
C TYR A 147 22.20 -1.86 16.88
N ARG A 148 21.52 -2.33 17.93
CA ARG A 148 21.73 -3.64 18.56
C ARG A 148 20.78 -4.72 18.06
N GLN A 149 20.09 -4.49 16.94
CA GLN A 149 19.06 -5.40 16.46
C GLN A 149 19.59 -6.82 16.25
N HIS A 150 20.79 -6.97 15.70
CA HIS A 150 21.44 -8.27 15.50
C HIS A 150 21.75 -9.01 16.82
N GLU A 151 22.14 -8.30 17.88
CA GLU A 151 22.37 -8.86 19.22
C GLU A 151 21.04 -9.32 19.84
N LEU A 152 19.99 -8.49 19.71
CA LEU A 152 18.65 -8.76 20.21
C LEU A 152 18.00 -9.95 19.49
N GLU A 153 18.17 -10.07 18.17
CA GLU A 153 17.71 -11.22 17.39
C GLU A 153 18.43 -12.49 17.86
N ALA A 154 19.75 -12.43 18.06
CA ALA A 154 20.54 -13.57 18.54
C ALA A 154 20.16 -14.02 19.97
N GLU A 155 19.83 -13.09 20.86
CA GLU A 155 19.28 -13.41 22.20
C GLU A 155 17.84 -13.95 22.11
N TYR A 156 17.01 -13.37 21.25
CA TYR A 156 15.63 -13.82 21.03
C TYR A 156 15.56 -15.26 20.52
N PHE A 157 16.39 -15.65 19.55
CA PHE A 157 16.42 -17.02 19.04
C PHE A 157 16.84 -18.06 20.10
N LYS A 158 17.50 -17.62 21.18
CA LYS A 158 17.87 -18.44 22.34
C LYS A 158 16.79 -18.46 23.43
N SER A 159 15.78 -17.58 23.36
CA SER A 159 14.68 -17.52 24.32
C SER A 159 13.53 -18.47 23.94
N ASP A 160 12.76 -18.91 24.93
CA ASP A 160 11.57 -19.76 24.75
C ASP A 160 10.32 -18.97 24.30
N GLU A 161 10.39 -17.64 24.15
CA GLU A 161 9.27 -16.75 23.84
C GLU A 161 8.88 -16.68 22.34
N LYS A 162 9.20 -17.72 21.57
CA LYS A 162 9.04 -17.73 20.10
C LYS A 162 7.59 -17.61 19.62
N GLU A 163 6.61 -17.98 20.45
CA GLU A 163 5.19 -18.03 20.08
C GLU A 163 4.47 -16.68 20.12
N PHE A 164 4.96 -15.68 20.88
CA PHE A 164 4.18 -14.47 21.15
C PHE A 164 4.02 -13.53 19.94
N PHE A 165 4.99 -13.51 19.02
CA PHE A 165 4.96 -12.64 17.83
C PHE A 165 4.60 -13.35 16.53
N PHE A 166 4.70 -14.68 16.47
CA PHE A 166 4.41 -15.49 15.26
C PHE A 166 3.24 -16.48 15.41
N GLY A 167 2.49 -16.44 16.52
CA GLY A 167 1.36 -17.34 16.74
C GLY A 167 0.35 -17.32 15.59
N ASP A 168 0.29 -18.40 14.80
CA ASP A 168 -0.64 -18.89 13.75
C ASP A 168 -1.38 -17.91 12.80
N LYS A 169 -1.21 -16.60 12.96
CA LYS A 169 -1.78 -15.56 12.11
C LYS A 169 -0.76 -14.45 12.03
N ALA A 170 0.08 -14.52 11.01
CA ALA A 170 0.90 -13.41 10.57
C ALA A 170 -0.01 -12.19 10.34
N PHE A 171 -0.06 -11.30 11.33
CA PHE A 171 -0.65 -9.97 11.18
C PHE A 171 0.33 -9.15 10.34
N TYR A 172 0.24 -9.29 9.02
CA TYR A 172 0.73 -8.29 8.08
C TYR A 172 -0.18 -7.06 8.19
N TYR A 173 0.03 -6.25 9.23
CA TYR A 173 -0.39 -4.84 9.18
C TYR A 173 0.69 -4.07 8.43
N ILE A 174 0.59 -4.10 7.10
CA ILE A 174 1.13 -3.04 6.25
C ILE A 174 0.15 -1.88 6.42
N ILE A 175 0.60 -0.81 7.08
CA ILE A 175 0.00 0.52 7.00
C ILE A 175 1.00 1.42 6.28
#